data_AF-A0A519KX99-F1
#
_entry.id   AF-A0A519KX99-F1
#
_cell.length_a   1.000
_cell.length_b   1.000
_cell.length_c   1.000
_cell.angle_alpha   90.00
_cell.angle_beta   90.00
_cell.angle_gamma   90.00
#
_symmetry.space_group_name_H-M   'P 1'
#
loop_
_entity.id
_entity.type
_entity.pdbx_description
1 polymer ?
#
loop_
_entity_poly.entity_id
_entity_poly.type
_entity_poly.pdbx_seq_one_letter_code
_entity_poly.pdbx_strand_id
1 'polypeptide(L)'
;PVAYSSDVSDLDDAALEAVAGCDLWVVDALRWTAHPTHAHVDKALDWIARSGVKRAVLTNLHIDLDYNALSAVVPDNVEVAYDGWSARLSL
;
A
#
# COMPACT_ATOMS: atom_id res chain seq x y z
N PRO A 1 1.56 0.73 -15.93
CA PRO A 1 2.44 -0.27 -15.26
C PRO A 1 2.01 -0.54 -13.80
N VAL A 2 2.35 -1.72 -13.25
CA VAL A 2 2.04 -2.11 -11.85
C VAL A 2 3.32 -2.28 -11.06
N ALA A 3 3.34 -1.78 -9.83
CA ALA A 3 4.38 -2.07 -8.84
C ALA A 3 3.80 -2.92 -7.70
N TYR A 4 4.61 -3.84 -7.17
CA TYR A 4 4.23 -4.72 -6.06
C TYR A 4 5.37 -4.79 -5.04
N SER A 5 5.12 -4.36 -3.80
CA SER A 5 6.11 -4.21 -2.74
C SER A 5 5.57 -4.82 -1.43
N SER A 6 5.56 -6.15 -1.33
CA SER A 6 5.26 -6.85 -0.07
C SER A 6 6.50 -7.02 0.81
N ASP A 7 6.28 -7.24 2.10
CA ASP A 7 7.32 -7.56 3.09
C ASP A 7 8.44 -6.51 3.18
N VAL A 8 8.07 -5.23 3.19
CA VAL A 8 9.01 -4.10 3.23
C VAL A 8 8.84 -3.29 4.51
N SER A 9 9.91 -3.11 5.29
CA SER A 9 9.91 -2.23 6.46
C SER A 9 10.31 -0.80 6.13
N ASP A 10 11.11 -0.58 5.09
CA ASP A 10 11.56 0.74 4.68
C ASP A 10 11.75 0.88 3.16
N LEU A 11 11.52 2.09 2.65
CA LEU A 11 11.75 2.46 1.25
C LEU A 11 12.48 3.80 1.23
N ASP A 12 13.62 3.83 0.56
CA ASP A 12 14.37 5.06 0.34
C ASP A 12 13.79 5.88 -0.83
N ASP A 13 14.33 7.07 -1.05
CA ASP A 13 13.84 7.98 -2.09
C ASP A 13 14.01 7.37 -3.50
N ALA A 14 15.04 6.56 -3.72
CA ALA A 14 15.25 5.88 -5.00
C ALA A 14 14.17 4.83 -5.27
N ALA A 15 13.76 4.07 -4.24
CA ALA A 15 12.66 3.12 -4.33
C ALA A 15 11.32 3.82 -4.56
N LEU A 16 11.07 4.95 -3.89
CA LEU A 16 9.85 5.75 -4.10
C LEU A 16 9.78 6.35 -5.52
N GLU A 17 10.91 6.86 -6.04
CA GLU A 17 10.99 7.37 -7.42
C GLU A 17 10.71 6.26 -8.45
N ALA A 18 11.17 5.03 -8.18
CA ALA A 18 10.94 3.89 -9.07
C ALA A 18 9.45 3.50 -9.18
N VAL A 19 8.64 3.76 -8.15
CA VAL A 19 7.19 3.45 -8.15
C VAL A 19 6.29 4.62 -8.56
N ALA A 20 6.78 5.86 -8.49
CA ALA A 20 5.98 7.07 -8.78
C ALA A 20 5.30 7.07 -10.16
N GLY A 21 5.89 6.39 -11.15
CA GLY A 21 5.34 6.26 -12.51
C GLY A 21 4.32 5.13 -12.71
N CYS A 22 3.95 4.38 -11.67
CA CYS A 22 3.01 3.28 -11.82
C CYS A 22 1.53 3.73 -11.81
N ASP A 23 0.67 3.00 -12.51
CA ASP A 23 -0.78 3.23 -12.50
C ASP A 23 -1.44 2.62 -11.25
N LEU A 24 -0.80 1.61 -10.68
CA LEU A 24 -1.25 0.88 -9.50
C LEU A 24 -0.03 0.41 -8.70
N TRP A 25 -0.02 0.74 -7.41
CA TRP A 25 0.96 0.23 -6.45
C TRP A 25 0.31 -0.65 -5.39
N VAL A 26 0.69 -1.93 -5.31
CA VAL A 26 0.31 -2.79 -4.18
C VAL A 26 1.44 -2.79 -3.16
N VAL A 27 1.16 -2.42 -1.90
CA VAL A 27 2.19 -2.12 -0.89
C VAL A 27 1.85 -2.71 0.49
N ASP A 28 2.89 -3.14 1.21
CA ASP A 28 2.82 -3.67 2.57
C ASP A 28 2.21 -2.68 3.58
N ALA A 29 1.31 -3.16 4.44
CA ALA A 29 0.75 -2.42 5.57
C ALA A 29 0.31 -3.40 6.68
N LEU A 30 1.28 -4.00 7.37
CA LEU A 30 1.04 -5.11 8.29
C LEU A 30 0.01 -4.79 9.38
N ARG A 31 0.14 -3.65 10.05
CA ARG A 31 -0.68 -3.33 11.24
C ARG A 31 -0.66 -1.83 11.55
N TRP A 32 -1.37 -1.41 12.59
CA TRP A 32 -1.37 0.00 13.04
C TRP A 32 -0.04 0.45 13.65
N THR A 33 0.61 -0.41 14.43
CA THR A 33 1.83 -0.04 15.17
C THR A 33 3.10 -0.43 14.42
N ALA A 34 4.17 0.35 14.58
CA ALA A 34 5.46 0.08 13.94
C ALA A 34 5.92 -1.38 14.13
N HIS A 35 6.54 -1.95 13.09
CA HIS A 35 7.06 -3.31 13.08
C HIS A 35 8.48 -3.32 12.48
N PRO A 36 9.42 -4.13 13.01
CA PRO A 36 10.82 -4.10 12.55
C PRO A 36 11.00 -4.57 11.09
N THR A 37 10.11 -5.43 10.59
CA THR A 37 10.25 -6.07 9.28
C THR A 37 9.16 -5.69 8.28
N HIS A 38 8.17 -4.89 8.68
CA HIS A 38 7.05 -4.51 7.83
C HIS A 38 6.65 -3.06 8.06
N ALA A 39 6.10 -2.43 7.02
CA ALA A 39 5.44 -1.15 7.15
C ALA A 39 4.19 -1.28 8.01
N HIS A 40 3.93 -0.23 8.80
CA HIS A 40 2.63 -0.04 9.44
C HIS A 40 1.78 0.89 8.56
N VAL A 41 0.48 0.94 8.80
CA VAL A 41 -0.49 1.64 7.95
C VAL A 41 -0.08 3.09 7.68
N ASP A 42 0.23 3.88 8.71
CA ASP A 42 0.60 5.29 8.54
C ASP A 42 1.86 5.47 7.68
N LYS A 43 2.85 4.58 7.81
CA LYS A 43 4.07 4.61 6.98
C LYS A 43 3.78 4.29 5.52
N ALA A 44 2.93 3.28 5.27
CA ALA A 44 2.52 2.93 3.92
C ALA A 44 1.74 4.09 3.26
N LEU A 45 0.84 4.73 4.01
CA LEU A 45 0.08 5.89 3.53
C LEU A 45 0.98 7.11 3.26
N ASP A 46 2.00 7.37 4.09
CA ASP A 46 3.01 8.41 3.82
C ASP A 46 3.76 8.13 2.51
N TRP A 47 4.20 6.90 2.29
CA TRP A 47 4.86 6.54 1.03
C TRP A 47 3.96 6.71 -0.19
N ILE A 48 2.69 6.31 -0.10
CA ILE A 48 1.70 6.49 -1.18
C ILE A 48 1.53 7.99 -1.48
N ALA A 49 1.43 8.83 -0.44
CA ALA A 49 1.31 10.28 -0.62
C ALA A 49 2.57 10.88 -1.27
N ARG A 50 3.76 10.43 -0.85
CA ARG A 50 5.05 10.92 -1.36
C ARG A 50 5.34 10.46 -2.78
N SER A 51 4.94 9.25 -3.16
CA SER A 51 5.16 8.72 -4.52
C SER A 51 4.23 9.32 -5.56
N GLY A 52 3.09 9.88 -5.16
CA GLY A 52 2.13 10.49 -6.08
C GLY A 52 1.42 9.49 -7.00
N VAL A 53 1.42 8.20 -6.66
CA VAL A 53 0.75 7.16 -7.46
C VAL A 53 -0.76 7.40 -7.50
N LYS A 54 -1.36 7.15 -8.67
CA LYS A 54 -2.79 7.41 -8.89
C LYS A 54 -3.70 6.46 -8.12
N ARG A 55 -3.26 5.22 -7.91
CA ARG A 55 -3.99 4.19 -7.17
C ARG A 55 -3.01 3.34 -6.37
N ALA A 56 -3.38 3.04 -5.14
CA ALA A 56 -2.63 2.13 -4.29
C ALA A 56 -3.54 1.09 -3.63
N VAL A 57 -2.97 -0.05 -3.24
CA VAL A 57 -3.66 -1.14 -2.56
C VAL A 57 -2.80 -1.61 -1.39
N LEU A 58 -3.37 -1.63 -0.19
CA LEU A 58 -2.70 -2.15 1.00
C LEU A 58 -2.82 -3.68 1.04
N THR A 59 -1.70 -4.38 1.28
CA THR A 59 -1.63 -5.85 1.41
C THR A 59 -0.84 -6.27 2.67
N ASN A 60 -0.64 -7.57 2.87
CA ASN A 60 0.08 -8.16 4.02
C ASN A 60 -0.56 -7.85 5.39
N LEU A 61 -1.89 -7.70 5.43
CA LEU A 61 -2.63 -7.22 6.59
C LEU A 61 -2.66 -8.26 7.72
N HIS A 62 -2.37 -7.84 8.94
CA HIS A 62 -2.48 -8.64 10.15
C HIS A 62 -3.93 -8.65 10.69
N ILE A 63 -4.26 -9.61 11.57
CA ILE A 63 -5.62 -9.86 12.07
C ILE A 63 -6.24 -8.68 12.85
N ASP A 64 -5.44 -7.73 13.31
CA ASP A 64 -5.90 -6.52 14.01
C ASP A 64 -6.36 -5.40 13.04
N LEU A 65 -6.21 -5.59 11.74
CA LEU A 65 -6.76 -4.73 10.69
C LEU A 65 -8.08 -5.30 10.17
N ASP A 66 -9.19 -4.91 10.79
CA ASP A 66 -10.51 -5.19 10.22
C ASP A 66 -10.67 -4.48 8.86
N TYR A 67 -11.14 -5.22 7.86
CA TYR A 67 -11.28 -4.74 6.49
C TYR A 67 -12.18 -3.51 6.38
N ASN A 68 -13.34 -3.51 7.04
CA ASN A 68 -14.30 -2.41 6.94
C ASN A 68 -13.80 -1.17 7.68
N ALA A 69 -13.19 -1.37 8.86
CA ALA A 69 -12.61 -0.30 9.63
C ALA A 69 -11.46 0.38 8.88
N LEU A 70 -10.54 -0.39 8.31
CA LEU A 70 -9.42 0.15 7.52
C LEU A 70 -9.92 0.81 6.24
N SER A 71 -10.83 0.18 5.50
CA SER A 71 -11.39 0.73 4.25
C SER A 71 -12.13 2.05 4.47
N ALA A 72 -12.69 2.28 5.66
CA ALA A 72 -13.39 3.52 6.00
C ALA A 72 -12.45 4.70 6.30
N VAL A 73 -11.16 4.45 6.54
CA VAL A 73 -10.20 5.49 6.96
C VAL A 73 -9.08 5.74 5.96
N VAL A 74 -8.87 4.84 4.99
CA VAL A 74 -7.88 5.06 3.92
C VAL A 74 -8.34 6.16 2.95
N PRO A 75 -7.42 6.91 2.31
CA PRO A 75 -7.76 7.92 1.32
C PRO A 75 -8.46 7.34 0.07
N ASP A 76 -9.18 8.19 -0.68
CA ASP A 76 -9.96 7.78 -1.87
C ASP A 76 -9.17 7.05 -2.96
N ASN A 77 -7.85 7.29 -3.05
CA ASN A 77 -6.97 6.63 -4.02
C ASN A 77 -6.36 5.32 -3.51
N VAL A 78 -6.72 4.88 -2.30
CA VAL A 78 -6.17 3.70 -1.64
C VAL A 78 -7.28 2.69 -1.38
N GLU A 79 -7.06 1.45 -1.81
CA GLU A 79 -7.95 0.32 -1.52
C GLU A 79 -7.29 -0.64 -0.52
N VAL A 80 -8.11 -1.42 0.19
CA VAL A 80 -7.64 -2.52 1.05
C VAL A 80 -7.78 -3.83 0.28
N ALA A 81 -6.70 -4.61 0.16
CA ALA A 81 -6.76 -5.91 -0.50
C ALA A 81 -7.56 -6.93 0.33
N TYR A 82 -8.04 -7.95 -0.37
CA TYR A 82 -8.61 -9.17 0.19
C TYR A 82 -8.29 -10.32 -0.78
N ASP A 83 -8.42 -11.56 -0.31
CA ASP A 83 -8.21 -12.73 -1.16
C ASP A 83 -9.23 -12.73 -2.32
N GLY A 84 -8.71 -12.62 -3.55
CA GLY A 84 -9.54 -12.46 -4.76
C GLY A 84 -9.74 -11.02 -5.22
N TRP A 85 -9.10 -10.03 -4.57
CA TRP A 85 -9.00 -8.68 -5.10
C TRP A 85 -8.42 -8.71 -6.52
N SER A 86 -9.05 -7.98 -7.44
CA SER A 86 -8.62 -7.93 -8.83
C SER A 86 -8.93 -6.57 -9.45
N ALA A 87 -8.04 -6.13 -10.34
CA ALA A 87 -8.22 -4.92 -11.13
C ALA A 87 -7.82 -5.19 -12.58
N ARG A 88 -8.49 -4.50 -13.52
CA ARG A 88 -8.09 -4.45 -14.92
C ARG A 88 -7.52 -3.08 -15.21
N LEU A 89 -6.32 -3.06 -15.79
CA LEU A 89 -5.64 -1.83 -16.19
C LEU A 89 -5.62 -1.74 -17.71
N SER A 90 -5.86 -0.54 -18.23
CA SER A 90 -5.66 -0.24 -19.64
C SER A 90 -4.17 -0.05 -19.89
N LEU A 91 -3.62 -0.78 -20.86
CA LEU A 91 -2.24 -0.59 -21.35
C LEU A 91 -2.16 0.62 -22.27
#